data_AF-A0A3Q2YHB9-F1
#
_entry.id   AF-A0A3Q2YHB9-F1
#
_cell.length_a   1.000
_cell.length_b   1.000
_cell.length_c   1.000
_cell.angle_alpha   90.00
_cell.angle_beta   90.00
_cell.angle_gamma   90.00
#
_symmetry.space_group_name_H-M   'P 1'
#
loop_
_entity.id
_entity.type
_entity.pdbx_description
1 polymer ?
#
loop_
_entity_poly.entity_id
_entity_poly.type
_entity_poly.pdbx_seq_one_letter_code
_entity_poly.pdbx_strand_id
1 'polypeptide(L)' 'MCETTKKQKSSEEVFTHMFSSEDQEHQQDVNRPADLPPITEDCRGHGGGNHQGGDRR' A
#
# COMPACT_ATOMS: atom_id res chain seq x y z
N MET A 1 2.33 -36.93 -9.42
CA MET A 1 2.01 -35.55 -9.87
C MET A 1 0.49 -35.29 -9.96
N CYS A 2 -0.35 -35.85 -9.07
CA CYS A 2 -1.82 -35.66 -9.13
C CYS A 2 -2.39 -34.80 -7.98
N GLU A 3 -1.55 -34.34 -7.06
CA GLU A 3 -1.97 -33.55 -5.91
C GLU A 3 -2.18 -32.07 -6.25
N THR A 4 -1.55 -31.59 -7.32
CA THR A 4 -1.71 -30.21 -7.82
C THR A 4 -3.08 -30.00 -8.47
N THR A 5 -3.55 -30.96 -9.27
CA THR A 5 -4.77 -30.82 -10.07
C THR A 5 -6.05 -30.82 -9.23
N LYS A 6 -6.08 -31.53 -8.09
CA LYS A 6 -7.22 -31.47 -7.16
C LYS A 6 -7.29 -30.13 -6.42
N LYS A 7 -6.13 -29.58 -6.04
CA LYS A 7 -6.04 -28.28 -5.37
C LYS A 7 -6.42 -27.13 -6.31
N GLN A 8 -6.05 -27.22 -7.59
CA GLN A 8 -6.43 -26.24 -8.61
C GLN A 8 -7.95 -26.11 -8.77
N LYS A 9 -8.68 -27.23 -8.83
CA LYS A 9 -10.15 -27.21 -8.94
C LYS A 9 -10.84 -26.63 -7.71
N SER A 10 -10.33 -26.95 -6.51
CA SER A 10 -10.84 -26.32 -5.28
C SER A 10 -10.49 -24.84 -5.19
N SER A 11 -9.36 -24.41 -5.79
CA SER A 11 -8.96 -23.01 -5.81
C SER A 11 -9.85 -22.19 -6.76
N GLU A 12 -10.12 -22.68 -7.97
CA GLU A 12 -11.05 -22.01 -8.90
C GLU A 12 -12.44 -21.81 -8.28
N GLU A 13 -12.96 -22.81 -7.55
CA GLU A 13 -14.28 -22.72 -6.91
C GLU A 13 -14.32 -21.69 -5.77
N VAL A 14 -13.26 -21.55 -4.96
CA VAL A 14 -13.23 -20.52 -3.90
C VAL A 14 -12.97 -19.11 -4.43
N PHE A 15 -12.39 -18.98 -5.63
CA PHE A 15 -12.14 -17.69 -6.27
C PHE A 15 -13.17 -17.34 -7.34
N THR A 16 -14.25 -18.10 -7.48
CA THR A 16 -15.31 -17.85 -8.48
C THR A 16 -15.90 -16.45 -8.38
N HIS A 17 -15.96 -15.90 -7.16
CA HIS A 17 -16.48 -14.58 -6.87
C HIS A 17 -15.38 -13.51 -6.79
N MET A 18 -14.10 -13.86 -6.91
CA MET A 18 -12.99 -12.90 -6.82
C MET A 18 -13.15 -11.82 -7.90
N PHE A 19 -13.22 -10.55 -7.48
CA PHE A 19 -13.55 -9.38 -8.32
C PHE A 19 -15.00 -9.23 -8.78
N SER A 20 -15.93 -10.04 -8.26
CA SER A 20 -17.38 -9.82 -8.47
C SER A 20 -17.96 -8.87 -7.42
N SER A 21 -19.23 -8.45 -7.59
CA SER A 21 -19.92 -7.60 -6.61
C SER A 21 -20.14 -8.27 -5.24
N GLU A 22 -20.07 -9.61 -5.19
CA GLU A 22 -20.10 -10.40 -3.95
C GLU A 22 -18.76 -10.39 -3.20
N ASP A 23 -17.67 -9.96 -3.84
CA ASP A 23 -16.35 -9.87 -3.21
C ASP A 23 -16.25 -8.59 -2.37
N GLN A 24 -16.52 -8.73 -1.07
CA GLN A 24 -16.54 -7.60 -0.14
C GLN A 24 -15.17 -6.89 -0.04
N GLU A 25 -14.05 -7.61 -0.23
CA GLU A 25 -12.72 -7.03 -0.17
C GLU A 25 -12.44 -6.15 -1.40
N HIS A 26 -12.79 -6.63 -2.59
CA HIS A 26 -12.72 -5.89 -3.84
C HIS A 26 -13.64 -4.67 -3.83
N GLN A 27 -14.87 -4.82 -3.34
CA GLN A 27 -15.79 -3.68 -3.21
C GLN A 27 -15.24 -2.61 -2.25
N GLN A 28 -14.53 -2.99 -1.18
CA GLN A 28 -13.88 -2.02 -0.29
C GLN A 28 -12.72 -1.30 -0.98
N ASP A 29 -11.97 -1.99 -1.84
CA ASP A 29 -10.88 -1.38 -2.62
C ASP A 29 -11.41 -0.42 -3.68
N VAL A 30 -12.49 -0.79 -4.39
CA VAL A 30 -13.17 0.07 -5.38
C VAL A 30 -13.77 1.33 -4.73
N ASN A 31 -14.29 1.20 -3.51
CA ASN A 31 -14.85 2.33 -2.77
C ASN A 31 -13.80 3.19 -2.06
N ARG A 32 -12.53 2.75 -2.01
CA ARG A 32 -11.46 3.50 -1.37
C ARG A 32 -11.18 4.76 -2.20
N PRO A 33 -11.21 5.96 -1.60
CA PRO A 33 -10.73 7.15 -2.29
C PRO A 33 -9.27 6.95 -2.67
N ALA A 34 -8.83 7.52 -3.79
CA ALA A 34 -7.44 7.44 -4.20
C ALA A 34 -6.53 7.85 -3.03
N ASP A 35 -5.67 6.92 -2.60
CA ASP A 35 -4.77 7.15 -1.48
C ASP A 35 -3.90 8.36 -1.84
N LEU A 36 -3.94 9.39 -1.00
CA LEU A 36 -3.13 10.58 -1.23
C LEU A 36 -1.66 10.17 -1.15
N PRO A 37 -0.79 10.65 -2.05
CA PRO A 37 0.62 10.35 -1.94
C PRO A 37 1.11 10.74 -0.54
N PRO A 38 1.98 9.92 0.08
CA PRO A 38 2.44 10.17 1.43
C PRO A 38 3.01 11.58 1.53
N ILE A 39 2.50 12.35 2.51
CA ILE A 39 2.95 13.72 2.75
C ILE A 39 4.43 13.63 3.11
N THR A 40 5.26 14.06 2.18
CA THR A 40 6.69 14.12 2.39
C THR A 40 6.95 15.45 3.08
N GLU A 41 7.08 15.45 4.41
CA GLU A 41 7.69 16.59 5.09
C GLU A 41 9.06 16.81 4.45
N ASP A 42 9.30 18.06 4.04
CA ASP A 42 10.48 18.58 3.34
C ASP A 42 11.73 17.72 3.61
N CYS A 43 11.97 16.73 2.74
CA CYS A 43 13.16 15.89 2.78
C CYS A 43 14.43 16.68 2.43
N ARG A 44 14.32 18.01 2.36
CA ARG A 44 15.43 18.94 2.26
C ARG A 44 16.21 18.79 3.55
N GLY A 45 17.26 17.98 3.41
CA GLY A 45 18.03 17.42 4.48
C GLY A 45 18.18 18.35 5.68
N HIS A 46 18.05 17.73 6.84
CA HIS A 46 18.90 18.01 7.98
C HIS A 46 20.38 18.06 7.54
N GLY A 47 20.75 19.10 6.81
CA GLY A 47 22.11 19.48 6.47
C GLY A 47 22.58 20.32 7.64
N GLY A 48 23.14 19.65 8.64
CA GLY A 48 23.78 20.31 9.77
C GLY A 48 24.77 21.36 9.29
N GLY A 49 24.73 22.54 9.91
CA GLY A 49 25.75 23.57 9.67
C GLY A 49 25.23 24.99 9.76
N ASN A 50 25.07 25.49 10.99
CA ASN A 50 25.85 26.65 11.46
C ASN A 50 25.35 27.07 12.84
N HIS A 51 26.02 26.58 13.87
CA HIS A 51 26.21 27.34 15.09
C HIS A 51 27.03 28.59 14.74
N GLN A 52 26.40 29.62 14.16
CA GLN A 52 27.01 30.96 14.15
C GLN A 52 26.81 31.57 15.54
N GLY A 53 27.61 31.08 16.47
CA GLY A 53 28.09 31.90 17.57
C GLY A 53 28.85 33.07 16.97
N GLY A 54 28.42 34.28 17.28
CA GLY A 54 29.00 35.51 16.77
C GLY A 54 28.45 36.69 17.54
N ASP A 55 29.04 36.88 18.72
CA ASP A 55 29.01 38.08 19.56
C ASP A 55 28.70 39.37 18.77
N ARG A 56 27.66 40.10 19.19
CA ARG A 56 27.51 41.51 18.89
C ARG A 56 27.08 42.24 20.16
N ARG A 57 28.09 42.76 20.87
CA ARG A 57 28.01 43.94 21.72
C ARG A 57 27.29 45.10 21.05
#